data_AF-A0A0F0HVL3-F1
#
_entry.id   AF-A0A0F0HVL3-F1
#
_cell.length_a   1.000
_cell.length_b   1.000
_cell.length_c   1.000
_cell.angle_alpha   90.00
_cell.angle_beta   90.00
_cell.angle_gamma   90.00
#
_symmetry.space_group_name_H-M   'P 1'
#
loop_
_entity.id
_entity.type
_entity.pdbx_description
1 polymer ?
#
loop_
_entity_poly.entity_id
_entity_poly.type
_entity_poly.pdbx_seq_one_letter_code
_entity_poly.pdbx_strand_id
1 'polypeptide(L)' 'MARRIGAVNAVIARDVVDSGNTSAASIPLAFSKLVERGELEKGAPVLLFGFGGGLSYAGQVVHCP' A
#
# COMPACT_ATOMS: atom_id res chain seq x y z
N MET A 1 8.09 7.61 -3.17
CA MET A 1 8.24 6.35 -3.93
C MET A 1 7.49 6.41 -5.27
N ALA A 2 6.15 6.48 -5.28
CA ALA A 2 5.32 6.45 -6.49
C ALA A 2 5.83 7.31 -7.68
N ARG A 3 6.15 8.59 -7.45
CA ARG A 3 6.73 9.47 -8.49
C ARG A 3 8.08 8.98 -9.03
N ARG A 4 8.94 8.39 -8.19
CA ARG A 4 10.27 7.90 -8.60
C ARG A 4 10.19 6.66 -9.49
N ILE A 5 9.13 5.87 -9.35
CA ILE A 5 8.89 4.67 -10.15
C ILE A 5 7.91 4.91 -11.31
N GLY A 6 7.54 6.17 -11.58
CA GLY A 6 6.62 6.52 -12.67
C GLY A 6 5.12 6.25 -12.40
N ALA A 7 4.75 5.78 -11.22
CA ALA A 7 3.37 5.50 -10.81
C ALA A 7 2.62 6.80 -10.41
N VAL A 8 2.63 7.81 -11.27
CA VAL A 8 2.12 9.17 -10.97
C VAL A 8 0.60 9.25 -10.86
N ASN A 9 -0.12 8.31 -11.48
CA ASN A 9 -1.59 8.24 -11.48
C ASN A 9 -2.13 7.13 -10.57
N ALA A 10 -1.27 6.48 -9.78
CA ALA A 10 -1.71 5.42 -8.86
C ALA A 10 -2.50 5.99 -7.69
N VAL A 11 -3.52 5.25 -7.24
CA VAL A 11 -4.15 5.49 -5.94
C VAL A 11 -3.11 5.25 -4.85
N ILE A 12 -2.94 6.23 -3.94
CA ILE A 12 -1.96 6.16 -2.86
C ILE A 12 -2.69 6.01 -1.54
N ALA A 13 -2.45 4.91 -0.84
CA ALA A 13 -2.95 4.73 0.51
C ALA A 13 -2.36 5.78 1.46
N ARG A 14 -3.23 6.42 2.25
CA ARG A 14 -2.85 7.49 3.21
C ARG A 14 -3.22 7.17 4.66
N ASP A 15 -3.50 5.90 4.95
CA ASP A 15 -3.96 5.43 6.26
C ASP A 15 -3.02 5.79 7.41
N VAL A 16 -1.73 6.00 7.14
CA VAL A 16 -0.76 6.45 8.14
C VAL A 16 -1.19 7.73 8.88
N VAL A 17 -2.02 8.57 8.24
CA VAL A 17 -2.57 9.80 8.85
C VAL A 17 -3.51 9.47 10.01
N ASP A 18 -4.27 8.38 9.90
CA ASP A 18 -5.27 7.97 10.89
C ASP A 18 -4.72 6.92 11.87
N SER A 19 -4.01 5.91 11.35
CA SER A 19 -3.56 4.74 12.13
C SER A 19 -2.13 4.83 12.63
N GLY A 20 -1.32 5.76 12.11
CA GLY A 20 0.12 5.82 12.40
C GLY A 20 0.92 4.65 11.82
N ASN A 21 2.14 4.44 12.34
CA ASN A 21 2.98 3.30 11.98
C ASN A 21 2.66 2.11 12.90
N THR A 22 2.03 1.08 12.33
CA THR A 22 1.65 -0.16 13.04
C THR A 22 2.55 -1.33 12.67
N SER A 23 3.80 -1.04 12.28
CA SER A 23 4.80 -2.03 11.85
C SER A 23 4.24 -2.89 10.69
N ALA A 24 4.32 -4.21 10.80
CA ALA A 24 3.84 -5.16 9.79
C ALA A 24 2.35 -4.99 9.42
N ALA A 25 1.52 -4.41 10.31
CA ALA A 25 0.10 -4.20 10.05
C ALA A 25 -0.19 -2.96 9.16
N SER A 26 0.81 -2.08 8.93
CA SER A 26 0.59 -0.80 8.23
C SER A 26 0.07 -1.00 6.80
N ILE A 27 0.62 -1.98 6.07
CA ILE A 27 0.25 -2.23 4.67
C ILE A 27 -1.11 -2.94 4.57
N PRO A 28 -1.37 -4.07 5.28
CA PRO A 28 -2.67 -4.72 5.24
C PRO A 28 -3.83 -3.81 5.67
N LEU A 29 -3.65 -3.01 6.72
CA LEU A 29 -4.69 -2.11 7.21
C LEU A 29 -5.04 -1.03 6.18
N ALA A 30 -4.03 -0.41 5.59
CA ALA A 30 -4.20 0.59 4.56
C ALA A 30 -4.88 0.01 3.30
N PHE A 31 -4.48 -1.20 2.90
CA PHE A 31 -5.06 -1.88 1.74
C PHE A 31 -6.53 -2.29 1.99
N SER A 32 -6.85 -2.86 3.16
CA SER A 32 -8.23 -3.24 3.53
C SER A 32 -9.17 -2.04 3.45
N LYS A 33 -8.76 -0.90 4.04
CA LYS A 33 -9.56 0.32 4.02
C LYS A 33 -9.81 0.87 2.62
N LEU A 34 -8.82 0.82 1.72
CA LEU A 34 -9.04 1.23 0.32
C LEU A 34 -10.03 0.32 -0.40
N VAL A 35 -9.94 -0.99 -0.18
CA VAL A 35 -10.88 -1.98 -0.75
C VAL A 35 -12.30 -1.75 -0.19
N GLU A 36 -12.44 -1.61 1.12
CA GLU A 36 -13.74 -1.37 1.79
C GLU A 36 -14.41 -0.07 1.34
N ARG A 37 -13.62 0.96 1.02
CA ARG A 37 -14.10 2.24 0.50
C ARG A 37 -14.39 2.22 -1.00
N GLY A 38 -14.06 1.14 -1.71
CA GLY A 38 -14.23 1.05 -3.17
C GLY A 38 -13.29 1.97 -3.95
N GLU A 39 -12.15 2.35 -3.37
CA GLU A 39 -11.16 3.24 -4.01
C GLU A 39 -10.26 2.50 -5.01
N LEU A 40 -10.36 1.16 -5.07
CA LEU A 40 -9.58 0.31 -5.96
C LEU A 40 -10.51 -0.48 -6.87
N GLU A 41 -10.16 -0.55 -8.16
CA GLU A 41 -10.83 -1.41 -9.11
C GLU A 41 -10.47 -2.88 -8.84
N LYS A 42 -11.48 -3.76 -8.84
CA LYS A 42 -11.27 -5.20 -8.69
C LYS A 42 -10.33 -5.72 -9.78
N GLY A 43 -9.36 -6.54 -9.38
CA GLY A 43 -8.35 -7.09 -10.29
C GLY A 43 -7.25 -6.10 -10.70
N ALA A 44 -7.30 -4.82 -10.29
CA ALA A 44 -6.24 -3.87 -10.57
C ALA A 44 -4.92 -4.29 -9.89
N PRO A 45 -3.75 -4.06 -10.52
CA PRO A 45 -2.47 -4.35 -9.90
C PRO A 45 -2.18 -3.36 -8.77
N VAL A 46 -1.79 -3.88 -7.61
CA VAL A 46 -1.46 -3.12 -6.40
C VAL A 46 -0.02 -3.43 -6.00
N LEU A 47 0.81 -2.40 -5.86
CA LEU A 47 2.15 -2.53 -5.31
C LEU A 47 2.12 -2.38 -3.78
N LEU A 48 2.45 -3.47 -3.08
CA LEU A 48 2.69 -3.48 -1.65
C LEU A 48 4.20 -3.37 -1.42
N PHE A 49 4.66 -2.38 -0.66
CA PHE A 49 6.08 -2.16 -0.42
C PHE A 49 6.34 -1.64 0.99
N GLY A 50 7.31 -2.23 1.69
CA GLY A 50 7.66 -1.86 3.07
C GLY A 50 9.13 -2.06 3.37
N PHE A 51 9.57 -1.45 4.48
CA PHE A 51 10.91 -1.59 5.05
C PHE A 51 10.81 -1.69 6.59
N GLY A 52 11.85 -2.21 7.23
CA GLY A 52 11.88 -2.40 8.68
C GLY A 52 13.29 -2.40 9.29
N GLY A 53 13.34 -2.38 10.63
CA GLY A 53 14.58 -2.41 11.40
C GLY A 53 15.44 -3.66 11.13
N GLY A 54 16.76 -3.51 11.23
CA GLY A 54 17.74 -4.51 10.75
C GLY A 54 18.19 -4.30 9.29
N LEU A 55 17.55 -3.34 8.59
CA LEU A 55 17.67 -3.00 7.17
C LEU A 55 17.17 -4.12 6.24
N SER A 56 15.87 -4.39 6.33
CA SER A 56 15.14 -5.26 5.41
C SER A 56 14.10 -4.46 4.64
N TYR A 57 13.89 -4.80 3.38
CA TYR A 57 12.79 -4.29 2.55
C TYR A 57 12.21 -5.40 1.70
N ALA A 58 10.93 -5.28 1.37
CA ALA A 58 10.24 -6.22 0.49
C ALA A 58 9.15 -5.48 -0.31
N GLY A 59 8.90 -5.98 -1.52
CA GLY A 59 7.84 -5.49 -2.38
C GLY A 59 7.18 -6.63 -3.15
N GLN A 60 5.87 -6.54 -3.34
CA GLN A 60 5.09 -7.49 -4.13
C GLN A 60 3.99 -6.77 -4.89
N VAL A 61 3.75 -7.17 -6.13
CA VAL A 61 2.55 -6.78 -6.88
C VAL A 61 1.51 -7.87 -6.73
N VAL A 62 0.31 -7.49 -6.31
CA VAL A 62 -0.86 -8.38 -6.18
C VAL A 62 -2.01 -7.82 -7.00
N HIS A 63 -3.01 -8.64 -7.31
CA HIS A 63 -4.28 -8.15 -7.86
C HIS A 63 -5.24 -7.80 -6.72
N CYS A 64 -5.94 -6.68 -6.85
CA CYS A 64 -7.01 -6.30 -5.92
C CYS A 64 -8.11 -7.39 -5.92
N PRO A 65 -8.61 -7.81 -4.75
CA PRO A 65 -9.68 -8.83 -4.64
C PRO A 65 -11.00 -8.42 -5.31
#